data_AF-A0A4D6N3X1-F1
#
_entry.id   AF-A0A4D6N3X1-F1
#
_cell.length_a   1.000
_cell.length_b   1.000
_cell.length_c   1.000
_cell.angle_alpha   90.00
_cell.angle_beta   90.00
_cell.angle_gamma   90.00
#
_symmetry.space_group_name_H-M   'P 1'
#
loop_
_entity.id
_entity.type
_entity.pdbx_description
1 polymer ?
#
loop_
_entity_poly.entity_id
_entity_poly.type
_entity_poly.pdbx_seq_one_letter_code
_entity_poly.pdbx_strand_id
1 'polypeptide(L)'
;MLSPTSNPPINQTMTTLPQSHNPIPNPSMDNQIHRNGDVEPNHRAAKKPKLAHSISDSEIREEFSHHQRGVARINNGSFGSCPRSVLAAQSAWQLRFLQQPDDFFFNVLRGGILESRAIVADLINADHIDRLSLVDNATTAAAIVLQQIGRRFVHGHFRREDSVIMFHCAYQAVKKSIEAYVTPIGGTIVEVQLPFPVRSDEEIVSEFKKGIEKGKLNGGRVRLAIIDHVTSMPSVVLPIRELIKVCREQGVEQVFVDGAHAIGSLPVDVKEIGADFYVSNLYKWFFSPPSVAFLYCKENSNDVHHPIVSQEYGKGLPVESAWVGMRDYSPQLVVPSILEFVNRFEGGIAGIMQRNHDEVVKMGTMLAESWGTILGSPPEMCASMIMVGLPSKLCVMSDDDALRLRSYLRVYHATEVPVYYQVLRNDDRDPRDKNGYITGYVRISHQVYNTVDDYQKLKTAINQLLEDGKICSGLPTE
;
A
#
# COMPACT_ATOMS: atom_id res chain seq x y z
N MET A 1 49.36 19.41 -35.31
CA MET A 1 49.65 19.27 -36.75
C MET A 1 48.77 18.15 -37.30
N LEU A 2 48.27 18.34 -38.52
CA LEU A 2 47.72 17.35 -39.46
C LEU A 2 46.55 16.45 -38.99
N SER A 3 45.55 16.41 -39.87
CA SER A 3 44.25 15.77 -39.74
C SER A 3 44.13 14.63 -40.78
N PRO A 4 42.97 14.21 -41.32
CA PRO A 4 42.63 12.78 -41.40
C PRO A 4 42.57 12.24 -42.85
N THR A 5 42.17 10.99 -43.02
CA THR A 5 41.87 10.38 -44.33
C THR A 5 40.45 9.83 -44.44
N SER A 6 39.71 10.29 -45.45
CA SER A 6 38.52 9.64 -46.03
C SER A 6 38.96 8.71 -47.19
N ASN A 7 38.13 8.05 -47.99
CA ASN A 7 36.67 8.10 -48.28
C ASN A 7 36.24 6.64 -48.65
N PRO A 8 35.27 6.28 -49.55
CA PRO A 8 34.26 7.03 -50.33
C PRO A 8 32.80 6.50 -50.17
N PRO A 9 31.79 7.15 -50.79
CA PRO A 9 30.38 6.72 -50.76
C PRO A 9 29.96 5.87 -51.97
N ILE A 10 28.80 5.21 -51.87
CA ILE A 10 28.06 4.63 -53.01
C ILE A 10 26.63 5.18 -53.02
N ASN A 11 26.16 5.56 -54.21
CA ASN A 11 24.88 6.23 -54.46
C ASN A 11 24.27 5.62 -55.73
N GLN A 12 23.01 5.15 -55.70
CA GLN A 12 22.12 4.75 -56.81
C GLN A 12 20.97 3.87 -56.25
N THR A 13 19.71 3.89 -56.71
CA THR A 13 18.91 4.87 -57.48
C THR A 13 17.41 4.55 -57.25
N MET A 14 16.50 5.47 -57.58
CA MET A 14 15.05 5.24 -57.47
C MET A 14 14.52 4.24 -58.52
N THR A 15 13.48 3.48 -58.15
CA THR A 15 12.44 2.99 -59.08
C THR A 15 11.08 3.15 -58.43
N THR A 16 10.06 3.48 -59.22
CA THR A 16 8.80 4.10 -58.78
C THR A 16 7.55 3.25 -59.03
N LEU A 17 6.58 3.37 -58.11
CA LEU A 17 5.13 3.17 -58.29
C LEU A 17 4.61 1.72 -58.51
N PRO A 18 3.29 1.44 -58.29
CA PRO A 18 2.20 2.37 -57.97
C PRO A 18 1.51 2.18 -56.60
N GLN A 19 0.72 3.18 -56.23
CA GLN A 19 -0.19 3.17 -55.08
C GLN A 19 -1.44 2.33 -55.36
N SER A 20 -1.96 1.67 -54.32
CA SER A 20 -3.34 1.17 -54.28
C SER A 20 -4.07 1.76 -53.06
N HIS A 21 -5.03 2.66 -53.28
CA HIS A 21 -5.93 3.12 -52.23
C HIS A 21 -6.90 1.99 -51.83
N ASN A 22 -7.06 1.78 -50.52
CA ASN A 22 -8.33 1.36 -49.92
C ASN A 22 -8.45 2.02 -48.54
N PRO A 23 -9.65 2.44 -48.10
CA PRO A 23 -9.82 3.19 -46.88
C PRO A 23 -9.84 2.27 -45.65
N ILE A 24 -9.05 2.62 -44.63
CA ILE A 24 -9.09 1.97 -43.32
C ILE A 24 -10.31 2.53 -42.56
N PRO A 25 -11.21 1.68 -42.00
CA PRO A 25 -12.31 2.15 -41.18
C PRO A 25 -11.82 2.76 -39.86
N ASN A 26 -12.40 3.89 -39.46
CA ASN A 26 -12.21 4.47 -38.12
C ASN A 26 -12.67 3.45 -37.04
N PRO A 27 -11.81 3.06 -36.09
CA PRO A 27 -12.28 2.56 -34.80
C PRO A 27 -12.74 3.76 -33.97
N SER A 28 -13.99 3.74 -33.52
CA SER A 28 -14.50 4.66 -32.51
C SER A 28 -13.65 4.58 -31.24
N MET A 29 -13.27 5.73 -30.68
CA MET A 29 -12.64 5.79 -29.36
C MET A 29 -13.66 5.45 -28.26
N ASP A 30 -13.75 4.18 -27.89
CA ASP A 30 -14.18 3.82 -26.55
C ASP A 30 -12.98 4.00 -25.60
N ASN A 31 -12.84 5.20 -25.03
CA ASN A 31 -11.91 5.46 -23.94
C ASN A 31 -12.45 4.81 -22.65
N GLN A 32 -12.30 3.49 -22.52
CA GLN A 32 -12.35 2.85 -21.20
C GLN A 32 -11.07 3.21 -20.44
N ILE A 33 -11.19 4.16 -19.51
CA ILE A 33 -10.12 4.51 -18.57
C ILE A 33 -10.05 3.39 -17.53
N HIS A 34 -9.12 2.46 -17.70
CA HIS A 34 -8.82 1.41 -16.71
C HIS A 34 -8.36 2.06 -15.40
N ARG A 35 -9.14 1.90 -14.32
CA ARG A 35 -8.81 2.44 -13.00
C ARG A 35 -7.71 1.62 -12.32
N ASN A 36 -7.09 2.19 -11.29
CA ASN A 36 -6.04 1.52 -10.50
C ASN A 36 -6.63 0.32 -9.75
N GLY A 37 -6.45 -0.88 -10.30
CA GLY A 37 -7.05 -2.12 -9.83
C GLY A 37 -7.66 -2.94 -10.96
N ASP A 38 -8.20 -2.27 -12.00
CA ASP A 38 -8.81 -2.86 -13.19
C ASP A 38 -7.75 -3.27 -14.23
N VAL A 39 -6.83 -4.14 -13.83
CA VAL A 39 -5.84 -4.74 -14.72
C VAL A 39 -6.45 -6.01 -15.31
N GLU A 40 -6.75 -6.03 -16.62
CA GLU A 40 -6.97 -7.31 -17.30
C GLU A 40 -5.75 -8.20 -17.05
N PRO A 41 -5.91 -9.46 -16.57
CA PRO A 41 -4.81 -10.26 -16.04
C PRO A 41 -3.89 -10.78 -17.14
N ASN A 42 -3.10 -9.90 -17.73
CA ASN A 42 -2.10 -10.15 -18.76
C ASN A 42 -0.81 -10.76 -18.18
N HIS A 43 -0.97 -11.62 -17.18
CA HIS A 43 0.10 -12.49 -16.72
C HIS A 43 0.47 -13.45 -17.85
N ARG A 44 1.76 -13.54 -18.16
CA ARG A 44 2.35 -14.78 -18.68
C ARG A 44 2.12 -15.87 -17.63
N ALA A 45 0.97 -16.55 -17.71
CA ALA A 45 0.60 -17.55 -16.75
C ALA A 45 1.60 -18.71 -16.79
N ALA A 46 2.50 -18.76 -15.81
CA ALA A 46 3.02 -20.03 -15.33
C ALA A 46 1.81 -20.95 -15.12
N LYS A 47 1.84 -22.16 -15.70
CA LYS A 47 0.67 -23.05 -15.79
C LYS A 47 0.03 -23.19 -14.41
N LYS A 48 -1.16 -22.57 -14.23
CA LYS A 48 -1.92 -22.63 -12.97
C LYS A 48 -2.02 -24.11 -12.56
N PRO A 49 -1.48 -24.53 -11.40
CA PRO A 49 -1.69 -25.88 -10.94
C PRO A 49 -3.20 -26.09 -10.77
N LYS A 50 -3.74 -27.16 -11.35
CA LYS A 50 -5.14 -27.51 -11.14
C LYS A 50 -5.33 -27.84 -9.66
N LEU A 51 -6.09 -27.02 -8.95
CA LEU A 51 -6.47 -27.31 -7.58
C LEU A 51 -7.23 -28.63 -7.52
N ALA A 52 -6.74 -29.56 -6.71
CA ALA A 52 -7.44 -30.81 -6.42
C ALA A 52 -8.63 -30.58 -5.47
N HIS A 53 -8.52 -29.57 -4.60
CA HIS A 53 -9.57 -29.11 -3.71
C HIS A 53 -9.33 -27.61 -3.41
N SER A 54 -10.41 -26.82 -3.32
CA SER A 54 -10.36 -25.45 -2.79
C SER A 54 -10.50 -25.49 -1.27
N ILE A 55 -9.85 -24.55 -0.57
CA ILE A 55 -9.93 -24.47 0.90
C ILE A 55 -11.37 -24.22 1.38
N SER A 56 -11.82 -25.05 2.32
CA SER A 56 -13.13 -24.94 2.97
C SER A 56 -13.14 -23.90 4.10
N ASP A 57 -14.32 -23.36 4.45
CA ASP A 57 -14.46 -22.49 5.63
C ASP A 57 -14.03 -23.17 6.94
N SER A 58 -14.11 -24.51 7.02
CA SER A 58 -13.59 -25.27 8.17
C SER A 58 -12.07 -25.20 8.26
N GLU A 59 -11.35 -25.34 7.14
CA GLU A 59 -9.90 -25.21 7.10
C GLU A 59 -9.47 -23.76 7.36
N ILE A 60 -10.17 -22.76 6.82
CA ILE A 60 -9.90 -21.35 7.12
C ILE A 60 -9.99 -21.11 8.63
N ARG A 61 -11.05 -21.61 9.30
CA ARG A 61 -11.18 -21.53 10.76
C ARG A 61 -10.07 -22.27 11.52
N GLU A 62 -9.52 -23.35 10.97
CA GLU A 62 -8.39 -24.06 11.57
C GLU A 62 -7.08 -23.27 11.43
N GLU A 63 -6.82 -22.69 10.26
CA GLU A 63 -5.63 -21.87 9.98
C GLU A 63 -5.57 -20.62 10.86
N PHE A 64 -6.72 -20.02 11.18
CA PHE A 64 -6.83 -18.86 12.07
C PHE A 64 -7.33 -19.19 13.49
N SER A 65 -7.32 -20.48 13.87
CA SER A 65 -7.79 -20.96 15.19
C SER A 65 -7.04 -20.39 16.41
N HIS A 66 -5.88 -19.77 16.17
CA HIS A 66 -5.09 -19.06 17.17
C HIS A 66 -5.63 -17.66 17.51
N HIS A 67 -6.66 -17.17 16.81
CA HIS A 67 -7.35 -15.93 17.16
C HIS A 67 -8.14 -16.07 18.48
N GLN A 68 -8.18 -15.00 19.27
CA GLN A 68 -8.98 -14.99 20.49
C GLN A 68 -10.47 -15.07 20.17
N ARG A 69 -11.14 -16.10 20.69
CA ARG A 69 -12.57 -16.33 20.46
C ARG A 69 -13.42 -15.18 21.02
N GLY A 70 -14.49 -14.84 20.30
CA GLY A 70 -15.46 -13.82 20.70
C GLY A 70 -15.00 -12.37 20.46
N VAL A 71 -13.80 -12.14 19.92
CA VAL A 71 -13.33 -10.80 19.51
C VAL A 71 -13.63 -10.58 18.03
N ALA A 72 -14.41 -9.55 17.70
CA ALA A 72 -14.69 -9.17 16.32
C ALA A 72 -13.49 -8.40 15.76
N ARG A 73 -12.62 -9.09 15.02
CA ARG A 73 -11.33 -8.56 14.54
C ARG A 73 -11.48 -7.90 13.16
N ILE A 74 -12.03 -6.69 13.13
CA ILE A 74 -12.39 -5.95 11.89
C ILE A 74 -11.26 -4.97 11.47
N ASN A 75 -10.01 -5.29 11.83
CA ASN A 75 -8.86 -4.42 11.63
C ASN A 75 -7.62 -5.15 11.06
N ASN A 76 -7.83 -6.03 10.08
CA ASN A 76 -6.72 -6.70 9.39
C ASN A 76 -5.67 -5.70 8.86
N GLY A 77 -6.09 -4.53 8.36
CA GLY A 77 -5.18 -3.54 7.79
C GLY A 77 -4.10 -2.98 8.73
N SER A 78 -4.26 -3.04 10.05
CA SER A 78 -3.20 -2.57 10.97
C SER A 78 -2.00 -3.52 11.04
N PHE A 79 -2.24 -4.81 11.30
CA PHE A 79 -1.20 -5.77 11.69
C PHE A 79 -1.21 -7.07 10.87
N GLY A 80 -2.27 -7.32 10.10
CA GLY A 80 -2.52 -8.57 9.38
C GLY A 80 -2.62 -9.81 10.26
N SER A 81 -2.63 -10.98 9.64
CA SER A 81 -2.58 -12.28 10.34
C SER A 81 -1.92 -13.33 9.47
N CYS A 82 -1.19 -14.25 10.11
CA CYS A 82 -0.46 -15.33 9.48
C CYS A 82 -1.15 -16.68 9.79
N PRO A 83 -1.46 -17.53 8.80
CA PRO A 83 -2.15 -18.80 8.99
C PRO A 83 -1.25 -19.83 9.70
N ARG A 84 -1.87 -20.78 10.40
CA ARG A 84 -1.20 -21.82 11.22
C ARG A 84 -0.16 -22.62 10.44
N SER A 85 -0.43 -22.94 9.17
CA SER A 85 0.49 -23.60 8.24
C SER A 85 1.79 -22.81 8.01
N VAL A 86 1.69 -21.50 7.75
CA VAL A 86 2.85 -20.61 7.55
C VAL A 86 3.60 -20.37 8.86
N LEU A 87 2.90 -20.25 10.00
CA LEU A 87 3.53 -20.18 11.32
C LEU A 87 4.35 -21.44 11.63
N ALA A 88 3.84 -22.64 11.28
CA ALA A 88 4.57 -23.89 11.45
C ALA A 88 5.83 -23.95 10.56
N ALA A 89 5.75 -23.47 9.31
CA ALA A 89 6.91 -23.33 8.43
C ALA A 89 7.95 -22.34 9.01
N GLN A 90 7.51 -21.24 9.60
CA GLN A 90 8.40 -20.29 10.27
C GLN A 90 9.17 -20.93 11.44
N SER A 91 8.47 -21.67 12.31
CA SER A 91 9.11 -22.39 13.42
C SER A 91 10.10 -23.45 12.95
N ALA A 92 9.84 -24.11 11.81
CA ALA A 92 10.79 -25.04 11.20
C ALA A 92 12.07 -24.33 10.72
N TRP A 93 11.95 -23.14 10.12
CA TRP A 93 13.11 -22.32 9.75
C TRP A 93 13.93 -21.84 10.95
N GLN A 94 13.26 -21.38 12.03
CA GLN A 94 13.91 -20.99 13.28
C GLN A 94 14.70 -22.14 13.91
N LEU A 95 14.09 -23.34 13.96
CA LEU A 95 14.76 -24.54 14.47
C LEU A 95 15.94 -24.95 13.59
N ARG A 96 15.80 -24.91 12.25
CA ARG A 96 16.86 -25.25 11.31
C ARG A 96 18.09 -24.36 11.46
N PHE A 97 17.90 -23.06 11.70
CA PHE A 97 19.01 -22.15 12.03
C PHE A 97 19.73 -22.59 13.31
N LEU A 98 18.99 -22.90 14.39
CA LEU A 98 19.58 -23.30 15.68
C LEU A 98 20.26 -24.68 15.65
N GLN A 99 19.92 -25.54 14.70
CA GLN A 99 20.56 -26.86 14.53
C GLN A 99 21.99 -26.77 13.98
N GLN A 100 22.25 -25.83 13.05
CA GLN A 100 23.56 -25.66 12.41
C GLN A 100 23.68 -24.21 11.87
N PRO A 101 24.06 -23.22 12.71
CA PRO A 101 24.04 -21.81 12.33
C PRO A 101 24.97 -21.44 11.16
N ASP A 102 26.14 -22.06 11.06
CA ASP A 102 27.15 -21.74 10.05
C ASP A 102 26.71 -22.26 8.66
N ASP A 103 26.29 -23.52 8.56
CA ASP A 103 25.70 -24.09 7.34
C ASP A 103 24.47 -23.29 6.92
N PHE A 104 23.62 -22.94 7.89
CA PHE A 104 22.44 -22.13 7.61
C PHE A 104 22.81 -20.77 7.01
N PHE A 105 23.78 -20.06 7.60
CA PHE A 105 24.22 -18.76 7.13
C PHE A 105 24.89 -18.83 5.75
N PHE A 106 25.87 -19.72 5.57
CA PHE A 106 26.68 -19.79 4.35
C PHE A 106 25.95 -20.47 3.18
N ASN A 107 25.14 -21.50 3.43
CA ASN A 107 24.59 -22.37 2.39
C ASN A 107 23.06 -22.26 2.20
N VAL A 108 22.30 -21.80 3.21
CA VAL A 108 20.82 -21.85 3.18
C VAL A 108 20.18 -20.47 3.05
N LEU A 109 20.54 -19.52 3.92
CA LEU A 109 19.87 -18.24 4.11
C LEU A 109 19.79 -17.42 2.81
N ARG A 110 20.93 -17.27 2.11
CA ARG A 110 21.02 -16.50 0.87
C ARG A 110 20.17 -17.10 -0.25
N GLY A 111 20.09 -18.43 -0.33
CA GLY A 111 19.27 -19.14 -1.31
C GLY A 111 17.78 -18.93 -1.07
N GLY A 112 17.31 -19.11 0.17
CA GLY A 112 15.89 -18.93 0.50
C GLY A 112 15.40 -17.47 0.43
N ILE A 113 16.26 -16.49 0.76
CA ILE A 113 15.95 -15.07 0.52
C ILE A 113 15.85 -14.78 -0.99
N LEU A 114 16.71 -15.38 -1.82
CA LEU A 114 16.66 -15.22 -3.28
C LEU A 114 15.39 -15.84 -3.88
N GLU A 115 15.00 -17.04 -3.43
CA GLU A 115 13.74 -17.69 -3.82
C GLU A 115 12.53 -16.82 -3.47
N SER A 116 12.50 -16.30 -2.24
CA SER A 116 11.44 -15.40 -1.78
C SER A 116 11.40 -14.08 -2.57
N ARG A 117 12.57 -13.50 -2.90
CA ARG A 117 12.67 -12.34 -3.80
C ARG A 117 12.14 -12.63 -5.20
N ALA A 118 12.38 -13.83 -5.75
CA ALA A 118 11.89 -14.23 -7.07
C ALA A 118 10.35 -14.31 -7.07
N ILE A 119 9.76 -14.96 -6.07
CA ILE A 119 8.30 -15.06 -5.92
C ILE A 119 7.66 -13.67 -5.83
N VAL A 120 8.20 -12.75 -5.01
CA VAL A 120 7.63 -11.39 -4.94
C VAL A 120 7.84 -10.61 -6.24
N ALA A 121 8.99 -10.78 -6.91
CA ALA A 121 9.26 -10.13 -8.20
C ALA A 121 8.24 -10.55 -9.28
N ASP A 122 7.87 -11.83 -9.34
CA ASP A 122 6.83 -12.33 -10.24
C ASP A 122 5.43 -11.81 -9.85
N LEU A 123 5.10 -11.81 -8.55
CA LEU A 123 3.81 -11.35 -8.03
C LEU A 123 3.51 -9.88 -8.33
N ILE A 124 4.53 -9.02 -8.38
CA ILE A 124 4.38 -7.57 -8.63
C ILE A 124 4.69 -7.15 -10.07
N ASN A 125 4.96 -8.13 -10.95
CA ASN A 125 5.54 -7.93 -12.28
C ASN A 125 6.73 -6.95 -12.23
N ALA A 126 7.85 -7.36 -11.62
CA ALA A 126 9.12 -6.63 -11.69
C ALA A 126 9.90 -6.99 -12.97
N ASP A 127 10.78 -6.09 -13.45
CA ASP A 127 11.62 -6.37 -14.64
C ASP A 127 12.81 -7.29 -14.33
N HIS A 128 13.37 -7.17 -13.13
CA HIS A 128 14.56 -7.89 -12.72
C HIS A 128 14.60 -8.05 -11.20
N ILE A 129 15.07 -9.20 -10.72
CA ILE A 129 15.11 -9.51 -9.29
C ILE A 129 15.98 -8.53 -8.49
N ASP A 130 17.05 -7.99 -9.09
CA ASP A 130 17.94 -7.01 -8.44
C ASP A 130 17.37 -5.60 -8.33
N ARG A 131 16.14 -5.38 -8.79
CA ARG A 131 15.35 -4.19 -8.43
C ARG A 131 14.58 -4.36 -7.12
N LEU A 132 14.50 -5.58 -6.58
CA LEU A 132 13.66 -5.91 -5.43
C LEU A 132 14.51 -6.34 -4.23
N SER A 133 14.33 -5.63 -3.12
CA SER A 133 14.92 -5.93 -1.81
C SER A 133 13.82 -6.41 -0.85
N LEU A 134 14.11 -7.41 -0.02
CA LEU A 134 13.26 -7.72 1.14
C LEU A 134 13.76 -6.93 2.34
N VAL A 135 12.87 -6.20 2.99
CA VAL A 135 13.11 -5.34 4.14
C VAL A 135 12.05 -5.62 5.21
N ASP A 136 12.20 -5.04 6.40
CA ASP A 136 11.36 -5.44 7.54
C ASP A 136 9.92 -4.93 7.43
N ASN A 137 9.76 -3.70 6.97
CA ASN A 137 8.48 -3.02 6.90
C ASN A 137 8.58 -1.74 6.05
N ALA A 138 7.44 -1.13 5.78
CA ALA A 138 7.35 0.13 5.03
C ALA A 138 8.15 1.30 5.66
N THR A 139 8.29 1.34 6.99
CA THR A 139 9.10 2.37 7.67
C THR A 139 10.59 2.22 7.34
N THR A 140 11.12 0.99 7.28
CA THR A 140 12.50 0.74 6.86
C THR A 140 12.73 1.20 5.41
N ALA A 141 11.78 0.92 4.51
CA ALA A 141 11.85 1.39 3.11
C ALA A 141 11.80 2.92 3.01
N ALA A 142 10.92 3.57 3.77
CA ALA A 142 10.84 5.03 3.81
C ALA A 142 12.15 5.64 4.31
N ALA A 143 12.81 5.04 5.30
CA ALA A 143 14.13 5.47 5.77
C ALA A 143 15.22 5.30 4.70
N ILE A 144 15.25 4.18 3.97
CA ILE A 144 16.17 3.95 2.83
C ILE A 144 16.04 5.07 1.80
N VAL A 145 14.81 5.33 1.34
CA VAL A 145 14.54 6.35 0.31
C VAL A 145 14.86 7.75 0.83
N LEU A 146 14.39 8.11 2.03
CA LEU A 146 14.54 9.47 2.55
C LEU A 146 15.98 9.81 2.97
N GLN A 147 16.80 8.83 3.36
CA GLN A 147 18.24 9.04 3.52
C GLN A 147 18.93 9.32 2.18
N GLN A 148 18.51 8.66 1.09
CA GLN A 148 19.02 8.93 -0.25
C GLN A 148 18.64 10.34 -0.74
N ILE A 149 17.39 10.76 -0.54
CA ILE A 149 16.96 12.14 -0.77
C ILE A 149 17.78 13.13 0.06
N GLY A 150 17.98 12.82 1.35
CA GLY A 150 18.80 13.63 2.25
C GLY A 150 20.23 13.82 1.74
N ARG A 151 20.88 12.76 1.28
CA ARG A 151 22.20 12.82 0.63
C ARG A 151 22.21 13.73 -0.60
N ARG A 152 21.18 13.72 -1.45
CA ARG A 152 21.10 14.61 -2.62
C ARG A 152 21.02 16.10 -2.27
N PHE A 153 20.38 16.47 -1.17
CA PHE A 153 20.45 17.84 -0.63
C PHE A 153 21.86 18.15 -0.08
N VAL A 154 22.46 17.24 0.71
CA VAL A 154 23.81 17.43 1.29
C VAL A 154 24.90 17.58 0.22
N HIS A 155 24.82 16.81 -0.87
CA HIS A 155 25.76 16.88 -1.99
C HIS A 155 25.45 18.00 -3.01
N GLY A 156 24.44 18.83 -2.75
CA GLY A 156 24.11 19.99 -3.60
C GLY A 156 23.41 19.67 -4.92
N HIS A 157 22.93 18.43 -5.11
CA HIS A 157 22.07 18.09 -6.24
C HIS A 157 20.68 18.73 -6.10
N PHE A 158 20.18 18.82 -4.85
CA PHE A 158 18.97 19.55 -4.48
C PHE A 158 19.31 20.83 -3.71
N ARG A 159 18.49 21.88 -3.91
CA ARG A 159 18.66 23.19 -3.26
C ARG A 159 17.71 23.30 -2.07
N ARG A 160 17.96 24.23 -1.15
CA ARG A 160 17.15 24.39 0.08
C ARG A 160 15.69 24.76 -0.20
N GLU A 161 15.45 25.45 -1.31
CA GLU A 161 14.11 25.86 -1.77
C GLU A 161 13.33 24.69 -2.41
N ASP A 162 13.99 23.55 -2.65
CA ASP A 162 13.34 22.37 -3.21
C ASP A 162 12.53 21.62 -2.15
N SER A 163 11.48 20.93 -2.60
CA SER A 163 10.42 20.40 -1.75
C SER A 163 10.11 18.92 -1.93
N VAL A 164 9.53 18.31 -0.88
CA VAL A 164 8.92 16.98 -0.88
C VAL A 164 7.42 17.15 -0.70
N ILE A 165 6.61 16.49 -1.54
CA ILE A 165 5.15 16.55 -1.49
C ILE A 165 4.56 15.22 -1.02
N MET A 166 3.53 15.28 -0.18
CA MET A 166 2.71 14.12 0.23
C MET A 166 1.30 14.56 0.60
N PHE A 167 0.35 13.62 0.73
CA PHE A 167 -0.92 13.92 1.38
C PHE A 167 -0.76 14.02 2.90
N HIS A 168 -1.58 14.85 3.54
CA HIS A 168 -1.57 15.03 5.00
C HIS A 168 -1.89 13.75 5.79
N CYS A 169 -2.54 12.76 5.16
CA CYS A 169 -2.86 11.45 5.71
C CYS A 169 -1.74 10.40 5.51
N ALA A 170 -0.62 10.78 4.88
CA ALA A 170 0.56 9.93 4.74
C ALA A 170 1.03 9.44 6.11
N TYR A 171 1.47 8.17 6.16
CA TYR A 171 1.68 7.47 7.43
C TYR A 171 2.69 8.19 8.33
N GLN A 172 2.39 8.25 9.64
CA GLN A 172 3.15 9.09 10.59
C GLN A 172 4.66 8.79 10.62
N ALA A 173 5.07 7.54 10.39
CA ALA A 173 6.47 7.17 10.33
C ALA A 173 7.19 7.76 9.10
N VAL A 174 6.52 7.86 7.94
CA VAL A 174 7.01 8.56 6.75
C VAL A 174 7.22 10.04 7.06
N LYS A 175 6.23 10.69 7.67
CA LYS A 175 6.36 12.09 8.11
C LYS A 175 7.57 12.29 9.02
N LYS A 176 7.75 11.43 10.03
CA LYS A 176 8.91 11.48 10.94
C LYS A 176 10.24 11.18 10.24
N SER A 177 10.26 10.36 9.20
CA SER A 177 11.46 10.17 8.38
C SER A 177 11.82 11.42 7.55
N ILE A 178 10.82 12.19 7.05
CA ILE A 178 11.09 13.48 6.39
C ILE A 178 11.62 14.50 7.40
N GLU A 179 10.99 14.59 8.59
CA GLU A 179 11.47 15.42 9.71
C GLU A 179 12.92 15.08 10.13
N ALA A 180 13.33 13.81 10.03
CA ALA A 180 14.67 13.36 10.38
C ALA A 180 15.72 13.60 9.28
N TYR A 181 15.37 13.41 8.00
CA TYR A 181 16.35 13.33 6.91
C TYR A 181 16.28 14.48 5.89
N VAL A 182 15.22 15.29 5.86
CA VAL A 182 15.02 16.36 4.85
C VAL A 182 14.86 17.73 5.50
N THR A 183 14.06 17.85 6.57
CA THR A 183 13.84 19.12 7.26
C THR A 183 15.12 19.75 7.85
N PRO A 184 16.05 19.01 8.51
CA PRO A 184 17.21 19.62 9.17
C PRO A 184 18.21 20.25 8.20
N ILE A 185 18.25 19.73 6.97
CA ILE A 185 19.08 20.23 5.86
C ILE A 185 18.38 21.31 5.03
N GLY A 186 17.16 21.69 5.42
CA GLY A 186 16.41 22.83 4.90
C GLY A 186 15.40 22.55 3.81
N GLY A 187 15.18 21.28 3.42
CA GLY A 187 14.17 20.93 2.41
C GLY A 187 12.75 21.20 2.91
N THR A 188 11.88 21.69 2.02
CA THR A 188 10.51 22.10 2.36
C THR A 188 9.54 20.93 2.23
N ILE A 189 8.55 20.82 3.14
CA ILE A 189 7.47 19.83 3.05
C ILE A 189 6.20 20.50 2.55
N VAL A 190 5.53 19.89 1.56
CA VAL A 190 4.19 20.27 1.11
C VAL A 190 3.21 19.17 1.47
N GLU A 191 2.37 19.42 2.48
CA GLU A 191 1.24 18.55 2.80
C GLU A 191 -0.01 18.97 2.03
N VAL A 192 -0.56 18.03 1.25
CA VAL A 192 -1.80 18.19 0.49
C VAL A 192 -2.96 17.64 1.31
N GLN A 193 -4.02 18.44 1.47
CA GLN A 193 -5.24 17.94 2.10
C GLN A 193 -5.93 16.93 1.16
N LEU A 194 -6.17 15.72 1.64
CA LEU A 194 -6.94 14.72 0.90
C LEU A 194 -8.41 15.15 1.00
N PRO A 195 -9.18 15.18 -0.11
CA PRO A 195 -10.54 15.72 -0.12
C PRO A 195 -11.60 14.85 0.58
N PHE A 196 -11.24 14.03 1.58
CA PHE A 196 -12.13 13.09 2.28
C PHE A 196 -13.34 13.74 2.99
N PRO A 197 -14.55 13.15 2.95
CA PRO A 197 -14.95 12.02 2.11
C PRO A 197 -14.81 12.33 0.62
N VAL A 198 -14.18 11.41 -0.10
CA VAL A 198 -13.82 11.57 -1.51
C VAL A 198 -15.01 11.18 -2.38
N ARG A 199 -15.29 11.92 -3.45
CA ARG A 199 -16.32 11.57 -4.44
C ARG A 199 -15.75 10.99 -5.73
N SER A 200 -14.52 11.36 -6.11
CA SER A 200 -13.89 10.87 -7.34
C SER A 200 -12.36 11.04 -7.34
N ASP A 201 -11.71 10.38 -8.30
CA ASP A 201 -10.27 10.49 -8.56
C ASP A 201 -9.86 11.94 -8.92
N GLU A 202 -10.72 12.67 -9.66
CA GLU A 202 -10.48 14.04 -10.08
C GLU A 202 -10.35 15.02 -8.91
N GLU A 203 -11.09 14.81 -7.81
CA GLU A 203 -10.94 15.63 -6.60
C GLU A 203 -9.52 15.46 -6.02
N ILE A 204 -9.02 14.22 -5.92
CA ILE A 204 -7.68 13.92 -5.40
C ILE A 204 -6.60 14.52 -6.32
N VAL A 205 -6.71 14.29 -7.63
CA VAL A 205 -5.74 14.78 -8.63
C VAL A 205 -5.73 16.32 -8.67
N SER A 206 -6.88 16.97 -8.50
CA SER A 206 -7.00 18.44 -8.44
C SER A 206 -6.27 19.03 -7.23
N GLU A 207 -6.49 18.50 -6.03
CA GLU A 207 -5.79 18.97 -4.83
C GLU A 207 -4.28 18.68 -4.90
N PHE A 208 -3.88 17.53 -5.46
CA PHE A 208 -2.47 17.20 -5.65
C PHE A 208 -1.75 18.14 -6.62
N LYS A 209 -2.39 18.52 -7.73
CA LYS A 209 -1.87 19.55 -8.66
C LYS A 209 -1.66 20.89 -7.95
N LYS A 210 -2.62 21.35 -7.14
CA LYS A 210 -2.47 22.56 -6.31
C LYS A 210 -1.31 22.46 -5.33
N GLY A 211 -1.08 21.27 -4.77
CA GLY A 211 0.09 20.96 -3.94
C GLY A 211 1.41 21.12 -4.70
N ILE A 212 1.53 20.54 -5.89
CA ILE A 212 2.75 20.65 -6.71
C ILE A 212 3.07 22.11 -7.02
N GLU A 213 2.08 22.92 -7.38
CA GLU A 213 2.29 24.35 -7.65
C GLU A 213 2.72 25.12 -6.40
N LYS A 214 2.20 24.81 -5.21
CA LYS A 214 2.71 25.35 -3.93
C LYS A 214 4.18 24.97 -3.71
N GLY A 215 4.58 23.75 -4.05
CA GLY A 215 5.96 23.27 -3.93
C GLY A 215 6.97 23.87 -4.91
N LYS A 216 6.50 24.61 -5.92
CA LYS A 216 7.32 25.36 -6.90
C LYS A 216 7.44 26.86 -6.57
N LEU A 217 6.72 27.35 -5.55
CA LEU A 217 6.82 28.75 -5.12
C LEU A 217 8.25 29.10 -4.72
N ASN A 218 8.58 30.40 -4.74
CA ASN A 218 9.92 30.94 -4.43
C ASN A 218 11.06 30.36 -5.30
N GLY A 219 10.75 29.79 -6.47
CA GLY A 219 11.74 29.22 -7.38
C GLY A 219 12.22 27.82 -6.99
N GLY A 220 11.53 27.15 -6.06
CA GLY A 220 11.74 25.76 -5.68
C GLY A 220 11.33 24.76 -6.76
N ARG A 221 11.66 23.48 -6.53
CA ARG A 221 11.16 22.34 -7.32
C ARG A 221 10.75 21.20 -6.40
N VAL A 222 9.67 20.50 -6.76
CA VAL A 222 9.28 19.26 -6.08
C VAL A 222 10.23 18.14 -6.53
N ARG A 223 11.01 17.56 -5.61
CA ARG A 223 12.03 16.53 -5.89
C ARG A 223 11.57 15.12 -5.60
N LEU A 224 10.71 14.95 -4.60
CA LEU A 224 10.07 13.68 -4.29
C LEU A 224 8.58 13.91 -4.07
N ALA A 225 7.75 13.09 -4.72
CA ALA A 225 6.39 12.85 -4.29
C ALA A 225 6.32 11.54 -3.51
N ILE A 226 5.65 11.55 -2.35
CA ILE A 226 5.31 10.35 -1.59
C ILE A 226 3.79 10.19 -1.61
N ILE A 227 3.35 9.05 -2.13
CA ILE A 227 1.93 8.80 -2.43
C ILE A 227 1.56 7.43 -1.87
N ASP A 228 0.60 7.35 -0.95
CA ASP A 228 0.06 6.06 -0.52
C ASP A 228 -0.71 5.41 -1.69
N HIS A 229 -0.55 4.10 -1.94
CA HIS A 229 -1.44 3.41 -2.89
C HIS A 229 -2.84 3.21 -2.30
N VAL A 230 -2.88 2.85 -1.01
CA VAL A 230 -4.10 2.84 -0.20
C VAL A 230 -3.77 3.51 1.13
N THR A 231 -4.39 4.65 1.40
CA THR A 231 -4.13 5.43 2.61
C THR A 231 -4.54 4.66 3.87
N SER A 232 -3.89 4.92 5.00
CA SER A 232 -4.22 4.22 6.25
C SER A 232 -5.48 4.78 6.93
N MET A 233 -5.50 6.08 7.24
CA MET A 233 -6.61 6.76 7.92
C MET A 233 -6.73 8.19 7.36
N PRO A 234 -7.83 8.54 6.66
CA PRO A 234 -8.89 7.65 6.20
C PRO A 234 -8.36 6.63 5.19
N SER A 235 -9.13 5.58 4.88
CA SER A 235 -8.76 4.56 3.90
C SER A 235 -9.40 4.83 2.54
N VAL A 236 -8.59 5.12 1.53
CA VAL A 236 -8.97 5.35 0.14
C VAL A 236 -7.88 4.77 -0.77
N VAL A 237 -8.25 4.07 -1.83
CA VAL A 237 -7.34 3.72 -2.94
C VAL A 237 -7.10 4.98 -3.76
N LEU A 238 -5.85 5.43 -3.85
CA LEU A 238 -5.52 6.66 -4.61
C LEU A 238 -5.27 6.34 -6.09
N PRO A 239 -5.60 7.28 -7.01
CA PRO A 239 -5.35 7.12 -8.44
C PRO A 239 -3.86 7.30 -8.77
N ILE A 240 -3.02 6.34 -8.36
CA ILE A 240 -1.56 6.54 -8.35
C ILE A 240 -0.94 6.67 -9.74
N ARG A 241 -1.46 6.00 -10.77
CA ARG A 241 -1.00 6.17 -12.16
C ARG A 241 -1.19 7.59 -12.65
N GLU A 242 -2.34 8.19 -12.38
CA GLU A 242 -2.71 9.56 -12.73
C GLU A 242 -1.87 10.56 -11.95
N LEU A 243 -1.66 10.33 -10.66
CA LEU A 243 -0.81 11.16 -9.81
C LEU A 243 0.67 11.09 -10.24
N ILE A 244 1.18 9.91 -10.59
CA ILE A 244 2.54 9.71 -11.14
C ILE A 244 2.67 10.39 -12.49
N LYS A 245 1.69 10.25 -13.39
CA LYS A 245 1.65 10.96 -14.68
C LYS A 245 1.73 12.47 -14.48
N VAL A 246 0.93 13.02 -13.57
CA VAL A 246 0.97 14.43 -13.18
C VAL A 246 2.34 14.81 -12.60
N CYS A 247 2.95 13.98 -11.76
CA CYS A 247 4.31 14.18 -11.29
C CYS A 247 5.31 14.32 -12.46
N ARG A 248 5.25 13.43 -13.47
CA ARG A 248 6.15 13.51 -14.63
C ARG A 248 5.90 14.74 -15.49
N GLU A 249 4.63 15.04 -15.79
CA GLU A 249 4.21 16.23 -16.54
C GLU A 249 4.68 17.53 -15.86
N GLN A 250 4.72 17.55 -14.52
CA GLN A 250 5.11 18.71 -13.72
C GLN A 250 6.59 18.76 -13.34
N GLY A 251 7.41 17.83 -13.84
CA GLY A 251 8.85 17.79 -13.60
C GLY A 251 9.26 17.35 -12.18
N VAL A 252 8.42 16.57 -11.50
CA VAL A 252 8.78 15.93 -10.22
C VAL A 252 9.81 14.84 -10.47
N GLU A 253 10.97 14.96 -9.82
CA GLU A 253 12.15 14.16 -10.15
C GLU A 253 11.99 12.68 -9.77
N GLN A 254 11.52 12.38 -8.55
CA GLN A 254 11.29 11.02 -8.07
C GLN A 254 9.88 10.86 -7.47
N VAL A 255 9.31 9.66 -7.58
CA VAL A 255 8.07 9.27 -6.91
C VAL A 255 8.28 7.97 -6.11
N PHE A 256 7.94 8.04 -4.83
CA PHE A 256 7.88 6.91 -3.91
C PHE A 256 6.42 6.58 -3.60
N VAL A 257 5.99 5.36 -3.93
CA VAL A 257 4.66 4.86 -3.58
C VAL A 257 4.73 4.06 -2.29
N ASP A 258 4.05 4.55 -1.24
CA ASP A 258 3.79 3.76 -0.04
C ASP A 258 2.59 2.84 -0.30
N GLY A 259 2.89 1.68 -0.89
CA GLY A 259 1.95 0.59 -1.07
C GLY A 259 1.79 -0.27 0.17
N ALA A 260 2.03 0.21 1.40
CA ALA A 260 1.96 -0.59 2.64
C ALA A 260 0.72 -1.49 2.77
N HIS A 261 -0.42 -1.08 2.20
CA HIS A 261 -1.70 -1.78 2.22
C HIS A 261 -2.08 -2.46 0.89
N ALA A 262 -1.16 -2.56 -0.09
CA ALA A 262 -1.45 -2.98 -1.47
C ALA A 262 -1.30 -4.50 -1.73
N ILE A 263 -0.13 -5.11 -1.51
CA ILE A 263 0.11 -6.51 -1.91
C ILE A 263 -0.84 -7.47 -1.17
N GLY A 264 -1.63 -8.23 -1.92
CA GLY A 264 -2.68 -9.11 -1.37
C GLY A 264 -4.03 -8.43 -1.11
N SER A 265 -4.13 -7.11 -1.25
CA SER A 265 -5.37 -6.32 -1.12
C SER A 265 -5.90 -5.85 -2.47
N LEU A 266 -5.00 -5.55 -3.42
CA LEU A 266 -5.27 -5.18 -4.80
C LEU A 266 -4.11 -5.61 -5.74
N PRO A 267 -4.31 -5.68 -7.07
CA PRO A 267 -3.25 -5.97 -8.02
C PRO A 267 -2.12 -4.94 -7.99
N VAL A 268 -0.86 -5.39 -8.08
CA VAL A 268 0.32 -4.53 -8.14
C VAL A 268 1.12 -4.87 -9.38
N ASP A 269 1.27 -3.92 -10.30
CA ASP A 269 2.20 -4.00 -11.42
C ASP A 269 3.17 -2.81 -11.35
N VAL A 270 4.42 -3.04 -10.93
CA VAL A 270 5.37 -1.95 -10.73
C VAL A 270 5.89 -1.35 -12.05
N LYS A 271 5.73 -2.03 -13.19
CA LYS A 271 6.08 -1.50 -14.51
C LYS A 271 5.02 -0.52 -14.98
N GLU A 272 3.75 -0.93 -14.87
CA GLU A 272 2.60 -0.12 -15.28
C GLU A 272 2.39 1.09 -14.36
N ILE A 273 2.62 0.92 -13.05
CA ILE A 273 2.57 2.03 -12.07
C ILE A 273 3.68 3.06 -12.34
N GLY A 274 4.88 2.64 -12.75
CA GLY A 274 5.95 3.55 -13.20
C GLY A 274 6.59 4.45 -12.12
N ALA A 275 6.39 4.12 -10.84
CA ALA A 275 7.05 4.75 -9.70
C ALA A 275 8.57 4.47 -9.69
N ASP A 276 9.35 5.32 -9.04
CA ASP A 276 10.81 5.11 -8.92
C ASP A 276 11.14 4.23 -7.72
N PHE A 277 10.34 4.36 -6.65
CA PHE A 277 10.34 3.49 -5.49
C PHE A 277 8.91 2.99 -5.21
N TYR A 278 8.76 1.72 -4.85
CA TYR A 278 7.48 1.15 -4.42
C TYR A 278 7.71 0.20 -3.25
N VAL A 279 6.95 0.34 -2.16
CA VAL A 279 7.00 -0.57 -1.01
C VAL A 279 5.66 -1.26 -0.75
N SER A 280 5.68 -2.49 -0.23
CA SER A 280 4.47 -3.08 0.36
C SER A 280 4.79 -4.06 1.50
N ASN A 281 3.93 -4.12 2.51
CA ASN A 281 4.07 -5.04 3.64
C ASN A 281 3.36 -6.36 3.34
N LEU A 282 4.09 -7.47 3.28
CA LEU A 282 3.50 -8.78 3.07
C LEU A 282 2.67 -9.21 4.30
N TYR A 283 3.05 -8.77 5.50
CA TYR A 283 2.40 -9.18 6.74
C TYR A 283 0.99 -8.62 6.95
N LYS A 284 0.52 -7.66 6.15
CA LYS A 284 -0.85 -7.11 6.27
C LYS A 284 -1.90 -7.92 5.53
N TRP A 285 -1.75 -8.07 4.22
CA TRP A 285 -2.76 -8.70 3.34
C TRP A 285 -2.26 -9.94 2.61
N PHE A 286 -0.95 -10.18 2.63
CA PHE A 286 -0.31 -11.33 1.99
C PHE A 286 0.19 -12.35 3.04
N PHE A 287 -0.54 -12.47 4.16
CA PHE A 287 -0.44 -13.56 5.14
C PHE A 287 0.94 -13.87 5.75
N SER A 288 1.91 -12.98 5.61
CA SER A 288 3.25 -13.18 6.19
C SER A 288 3.26 -13.04 7.71
N PRO A 289 4.17 -13.72 8.43
CA PRO A 289 4.59 -13.28 9.74
C PRO A 289 5.09 -11.82 9.70
N PRO A 290 5.08 -11.10 10.83
CA PRO A 290 5.65 -9.76 10.93
C PRO A 290 7.09 -9.67 10.44
N SER A 291 7.53 -8.45 10.11
CA SER A 291 8.89 -8.13 9.64
C SER A 291 9.22 -8.60 8.21
N VAL A 292 8.24 -8.56 7.29
CA VAL A 292 8.46 -8.73 5.85
C VAL A 292 7.71 -7.68 5.01
N ALA A 293 8.48 -6.92 4.25
CA ALA A 293 8.05 -6.04 3.17
C ALA A 293 9.00 -6.19 1.99
N PHE A 294 8.56 -5.81 0.79
CA PHE A 294 9.46 -5.60 -0.34
C PHE A 294 9.63 -4.12 -0.60
N LEU A 295 10.84 -3.71 -1.01
CA LEU A 295 11.11 -2.42 -1.62
C LEU A 295 11.61 -2.65 -3.05
N TYR A 296 10.84 -2.18 -4.02
CA TYR A 296 11.20 -2.11 -5.43
C TYR A 296 11.83 -0.75 -5.76
N CYS A 297 12.97 -0.77 -6.42
CA CYS A 297 13.66 0.40 -6.98
C CYS A 297 13.69 0.25 -8.50
N LYS A 298 13.08 1.18 -9.24
CA LYS A 298 13.03 1.13 -10.72
C LYS A 298 14.42 1.16 -11.36
N GLU A 299 15.34 1.91 -10.77
CA GLU A 299 16.73 1.98 -11.18
C GLU A 299 17.65 1.47 -10.07
N ASN A 300 18.65 0.68 -10.46
CA ASN A 300 19.70 0.21 -9.55
C ASN A 300 20.74 1.33 -9.36
N SER A 301 20.40 2.29 -8.50
CA SER A 301 21.29 3.41 -8.16
C SER A 301 22.30 3.02 -7.08
N ASN A 302 23.58 3.32 -7.32
CA ASN A 302 24.66 3.18 -6.34
C ASN A 302 24.60 4.19 -5.17
N ASP A 303 23.53 5.00 -5.07
CA ASP A 303 23.27 5.95 -3.97
C ASP A 303 22.09 5.48 -3.09
N VAL A 304 21.47 4.33 -3.37
CA VAL A 304 20.41 3.75 -2.51
C VAL A 304 21.00 2.61 -1.69
N HIS A 305 21.12 2.83 -0.38
CA HIS A 305 21.77 1.91 0.57
C HIS A 305 20.86 1.58 1.75
N HIS A 306 21.08 0.41 2.35
CA HIS A 306 20.40 0.03 3.58
C HIS A 306 20.96 0.83 4.79
N PRO A 307 20.12 1.39 5.68
CA PRO A 307 20.57 2.25 6.78
C PRO A 307 21.37 1.51 7.86
N ILE A 308 21.15 0.19 7.99
CA ILE A 308 22.00 -0.70 8.78
C ILE A 308 23.12 -1.22 7.89
N VAL A 309 24.34 -0.78 8.17
CA VAL A 309 25.56 -1.10 7.40
C VAL A 309 26.17 -2.41 7.91
N SER A 310 26.37 -3.37 7.01
CA SER A 310 27.04 -4.65 7.27
C SER A 310 28.24 -4.84 6.32
N GLN A 311 28.89 -6.01 6.36
CA GLN A 311 29.92 -6.39 5.39
C GLN A 311 29.41 -6.58 3.95
N GLU A 312 28.10 -6.41 3.72
CA GLU A 312 27.48 -6.39 2.39
C GLU A 312 27.34 -4.98 1.78
N TYR A 313 27.73 -3.92 2.51
CA TYR A 313 27.67 -2.53 2.02
C TYR A 313 28.42 -2.32 0.70
N GLY A 314 27.81 -1.57 -0.22
CA GLY A 314 28.36 -1.27 -1.54
C GLY A 314 28.11 -2.36 -2.59
N LYS A 315 27.46 -3.47 -2.22
CA LYS A 315 27.09 -4.57 -3.15
C LYS A 315 25.68 -4.41 -3.74
N GLY A 316 25.02 -3.27 -3.47
CA GLY A 316 23.69 -2.93 -3.95
C GLY A 316 22.60 -3.31 -2.95
N LEU A 317 21.54 -2.49 -2.91
CA LEU A 317 20.47 -2.56 -1.91
C LEU A 317 19.89 -3.98 -1.64
N PRO A 318 19.64 -4.84 -2.65
CA PRO A 318 19.08 -6.17 -2.37
C PRO A 318 20.03 -7.11 -1.63
N VAL A 319 21.34 -6.92 -1.80
CA VAL A 319 22.37 -7.70 -1.10
C VAL A 319 22.57 -7.14 0.30
N GLU A 320 22.62 -5.81 0.44
CA GLU A 320 22.69 -5.12 1.73
C GLU A 320 21.51 -5.44 2.64
N SER A 321 20.30 -5.51 2.07
CA SER A 321 19.06 -5.80 2.83
C SER A 321 18.93 -7.29 3.22
N ALA A 322 19.59 -8.19 2.48
CA ALA A 322 19.63 -9.61 2.77
C ALA A 322 20.51 -9.97 3.98
N TRP A 323 21.42 -9.08 4.40
CA TRP A 323 22.17 -9.24 5.65
C TRP A 323 22.44 -7.90 6.34
N VAL A 324 21.67 -7.65 7.40
CA VAL A 324 21.71 -6.42 8.22
C VAL A 324 22.25 -6.69 9.63
N GLY A 325 23.06 -7.75 9.77
CA GLY A 325 23.48 -8.33 11.05
C GLY A 325 22.60 -9.50 11.49
N MET A 326 22.96 -10.12 12.62
CA MET A 326 22.27 -11.31 13.13
C MET A 326 20.89 -10.98 13.71
N ARG A 327 19.87 -11.69 13.24
CA ARG A 327 18.45 -11.58 13.65
C ARG A 327 17.67 -12.80 13.16
N ASP A 328 16.39 -12.88 13.50
CA ASP A 328 15.50 -13.88 12.89
C ASP A 328 15.13 -13.48 11.44
N TYR A 329 15.63 -14.26 10.47
CA TYR A 329 15.29 -14.13 9.05
C TYR A 329 14.17 -15.08 8.61
N SER A 330 13.64 -15.95 9.49
CA SER A 330 12.57 -16.90 9.15
C SER A 330 11.32 -16.28 8.52
N PRO A 331 10.87 -15.04 8.85
CA PRO A 331 9.75 -14.42 8.14
C PRO A 331 10.03 -14.25 6.64
N GLN A 332 11.26 -13.90 6.26
CA GLN A 332 11.64 -13.73 4.85
C GLN A 332 11.75 -15.07 4.10
N LEU A 333 11.82 -16.20 4.80
CA LEU A 333 12.01 -17.54 4.23
C LEU A 333 10.69 -18.31 4.03
N VAL A 334 9.56 -17.81 4.55
CA VAL A 334 8.25 -18.47 4.41
C VAL A 334 7.41 -17.97 3.23
N VAL A 335 7.93 -17.09 2.38
CA VAL A 335 7.21 -16.61 1.17
C VAL A 335 6.74 -17.76 0.25
N PRO A 336 7.50 -18.85 0.03
CA PRO A 336 6.99 -20.03 -0.67
C PRO A 336 5.76 -20.65 0.03
N SER A 337 5.81 -20.86 1.34
CA SER A 337 4.69 -21.45 2.11
C SER A 337 3.46 -20.53 2.19
N ILE A 338 3.65 -19.21 2.14
CA ILE A 338 2.55 -18.24 1.97
C ILE A 338 1.86 -18.47 0.62
N LEU A 339 2.63 -18.63 -0.45
CA LEU A 339 2.08 -18.87 -1.79
C LEU A 339 1.36 -20.23 -1.85
N GLU A 340 1.85 -21.27 -1.17
CA GLU A 340 1.14 -22.55 -1.00
C GLU A 340 -0.23 -22.37 -0.33
N PHE A 341 -0.30 -21.63 0.78
CA PHE A 341 -1.57 -21.32 1.46
C PHE A 341 -2.53 -20.53 0.55
N VAL A 342 -2.04 -19.43 -0.04
CA VAL A 342 -2.80 -18.54 -0.93
C VAL A 342 -3.34 -19.29 -2.15
N ASN A 343 -2.56 -20.20 -2.72
CA ASN A 343 -2.98 -20.98 -3.89
C ASN A 343 -4.11 -21.96 -3.60
N ARG A 344 -4.44 -22.29 -2.33
CA ARG A 344 -5.60 -23.14 -1.99
C ARG A 344 -6.95 -22.46 -2.24
N PHE A 345 -6.97 -21.14 -2.42
CA PHE A 345 -8.18 -20.38 -2.72
C PHE A 345 -8.49 -20.41 -4.23
N GLU A 346 -9.77 -20.43 -4.59
CA GLU A 346 -10.17 -20.22 -5.98
C GLU A 346 -9.68 -18.85 -6.47
N GLY A 347 -9.06 -18.82 -7.66
CA GLY A 347 -8.41 -17.62 -8.18
C GLY A 347 -7.08 -17.24 -7.49
N GLY A 348 -6.62 -18.00 -6.49
CA GLY A 348 -5.43 -17.68 -5.70
C GLY A 348 -5.54 -16.31 -5.03
N ILE A 349 -4.45 -15.52 -5.06
CA ILE A 349 -4.47 -14.19 -4.44
C ILE A 349 -5.49 -13.23 -5.06
N ALA A 350 -5.72 -13.30 -6.38
CA ALA A 350 -6.69 -12.43 -7.05
C ALA A 350 -8.13 -12.73 -6.60
N GLY A 351 -8.46 -14.00 -6.36
CA GLY A 351 -9.75 -14.40 -5.78
C GLY A 351 -9.92 -13.93 -4.34
N ILE A 352 -8.85 -13.93 -3.54
CA ILE A 352 -8.85 -13.36 -2.18
C ILE A 352 -9.06 -11.84 -2.22
N MET A 353 -8.37 -11.11 -3.10
CA MET A 353 -8.53 -9.67 -3.29
C MET A 353 -10.00 -9.32 -3.63
N GLN A 354 -10.57 -10.01 -4.61
CA GLN A 354 -11.97 -9.80 -5.04
C GLN A 354 -12.95 -10.12 -3.91
N ARG A 355 -12.85 -11.30 -3.28
CA ARG A 355 -13.70 -11.71 -2.14
C ARG A 355 -13.67 -10.68 -1.00
N ASN A 356 -12.48 -10.19 -0.65
CA ASN A 356 -12.33 -9.23 0.42
C ASN A 356 -12.90 -7.85 0.07
N HIS A 357 -12.77 -7.39 -1.18
CA HIS A 357 -13.40 -6.17 -1.67
C HIS A 357 -14.94 -6.30 -1.62
N ASP A 358 -15.49 -7.35 -2.22
CA ASP A 358 -16.95 -7.55 -2.32
C ASP A 358 -17.60 -7.62 -0.94
N GLU A 359 -17.04 -8.40 -0.01
CA GLU A 359 -17.56 -8.50 1.35
C GLU A 359 -17.31 -7.22 2.18
N VAL A 360 -16.18 -6.51 2.03
CA VAL A 360 -15.98 -5.25 2.79
C VAL A 360 -16.94 -4.15 2.33
N VAL A 361 -17.21 -4.06 1.02
CA VAL A 361 -18.19 -3.11 0.46
C VAL A 361 -19.59 -3.45 0.96
N LYS A 362 -20.01 -4.72 0.83
CA LYS A 362 -21.30 -5.23 1.30
C LYS A 362 -21.52 -4.99 2.81
N MET A 363 -20.52 -5.26 3.64
CA MET A 363 -20.59 -4.98 5.08
C MET A 363 -20.59 -3.48 5.38
N GLY A 364 -19.81 -2.68 4.64
CA GLY A 364 -19.78 -1.23 4.77
C GLY A 364 -21.12 -0.58 4.47
N THR A 365 -21.76 -0.98 3.37
CA THR A 365 -23.11 -0.54 2.97
C THR A 365 -24.14 -0.92 4.02
N MET A 366 -24.13 -2.18 4.51
CA MET A 366 -25.05 -2.66 5.56
C MET A 366 -24.93 -1.83 6.86
N LEU A 367 -23.72 -1.41 7.23
CA LEU A 367 -23.49 -0.52 8.37
C LEU A 367 -23.99 0.90 8.09
N ALA A 368 -23.65 1.49 6.94
CA ALA A 368 -24.09 2.83 6.55
C ALA A 368 -25.63 2.95 6.52
N GLU A 369 -26.32 1.98 5.90
CA GLU A 369 -27.78 1.88 5.87
C GLU A 369 -28.36 1.74 7.28
N SER A 370 -27.78 0.87 8.12
CA SER A 370 -28.23 0.67 9.50
C SER A 370 -28.10 1.91 10.38
N TRP A 371 -27.14 2.78 10.08
CA TRP A 371 -26.84 3.99 10.84
C TRP A 371 -27.49 5.24 10.25
N GLY A 372 -28.00 5.17 9.02
CA GLY A 372 -28.52 6.32 8.28
C GLY A 372 -27.41 7.30 7.87
N THR A 373 -26.22 6.78 7.56
CA THR A 373 -25.00 7.51 7.25
C THR A 373 -24.50 7.16 5.83
N ILE A 374 -23.21 7.43 5.55
CA ILE A 374 -22.61 7.28 4.22
C ILE A 374 -21.32 6.46 4.27
N LEU A 375 -20.84 6.02 3.11
CA LEU A 375 -19.47 5.57 2.91
C LEU A 375 -18.54 6.79 2.74
N GLY A 376 -17.28 6.66 3.17
CA GLY A 376 -16.27 7.74 3.05
C GLY A 376 -15.66 7.91 1.64
N SER A 377 -15.94 6.95 0.75
CA SER A 377 -15.57 6.96 -0.66
C SER A 377 -16.48 6.01 -1.45
N PRO A 378 -16.60 6.16 -2.78
CA PRO A 378 -17.25 5.16 -3.64
C PRO A 378 -16.63 3.76 -3.48
N PRO A 379 -17.41 2.67 -3.68
CA PRO A 379 -16.92 1.30 -3.57
C PRO A 379 -15.66 1.02 -4.41
N GLU A 380 -15.58 1.53 -5.64
CA GLU A 380 -14.41 1.36 -6.51
C GLU A 380 -13.10 1.93 -5.94
N MET A 381 -13.17 2.88 -5.00
CA MET A 381 -12.02 3.49 -4.33
C MET A 381 -11.65 2.74 -3.04
N CYS A 382 -12.15 1.52 -2.88
CA CYS A 382 -11.96 0.66 -1.71
C CYS A 382 -11.24 -0.62 -2.13
N ALA A 383 -10.25 -1.06 -1.34
CA ALA A 383 -9.63 -2.36 -1.49
C ALA A 383 -10.27 -3.34 -0.48
N SER A 384 -9.48 -4.12 0.26
CA SER A 384 -9.97 -4.90 1.41
C SER A 384 -10.33 -4.05 2.66
N MET A 385 -10.52 -2.73 2.51
CA MET A 385 -10.88 -1.77 3.56
C MET A 385 -11.84 -0.70 3.04
N ILE A 386 -12.77 -0.25 3.89
CA ILE A 386 -13.67 0.88 3.59
C ILE A 386 -13.92 1.74 4.83
N MET A 387 -14.19 3.02 4.60
CA MET A 387 -14.61 3.99 5.63
C MET A 387 -16.13 4.05 5.69
N VAL A 388 -16.72 3.92 6.88
CA VAL A 388 -18.17 4.05 7.11
C VAL A 388 -18.41 5.18 8.10
N GLY A 389 -19.26 6.13 7.74
CA GLY A 389 -19.64 7.26 8.58
C GLY A 389 -20.38 6.79 9.83
N LEU A 390 -19.99 7.32 10.99
CA LEU A 390 -20.67 7.12 12.26
C LEU A 390 -21.81 8.14 12.42
N PRO A 391 -22.92 7.78 13.09
CA PRO A 391 -23.99 8.72 13.39
C PRO A 391 -23.48 9.98 14.11
N SER A 392 -23.89 11.16 13.64
CA SER A 392 -23.47 12.46 14.18
C SER A 392 -23.79 12.60 15.68
N LYS A 393 -24.86 11.92 16.13
CA LYS A 393 -25.28 11.80 17.54
C LYS A 393 -24.19 11.29 18.49
N LEU A 394 -23.20 10.54 18.01
CA LEU A 394 -22.08 10.09 18.86
C LEU A 394 -21.12 11.23 19.21
N CYS A 395 -21.17 12.37 18.50
CA CYS A 395 -20.35 13.55 18.76
C CYS A 395 -18.83 13.26 18.77
N VAL A 396 -18.33 12.57 17.74
CA VAL A 396 -16.88 12.42 17.50
C VAL A 396 -16.33 13.78 17.02
N MET A 397 -15.88 14.64 17.94
CA MET A 397 -15.48 16.03 17.64
C MET A 397 -13.97 16.27 17.77
N SER A 398 -13.20 15.22 18.05
CA SER A 398 -11.75 15.26 18.22
C SER A 398 -11.13 13.88 17.99
N ASP A 399 -9.81 13.82 17.80
CA ASP A 399 -9.06 12.57 17.82
C ASP A 399 -9.16 11.84 19.17
N ASP A 400 -9.33 12.59 20.27
CA ASP A 400 -9.52 12.01 21.60
C ASP A 400 -10.89 11.32 21.73
N ASP A 401 -11.97 11.92 21.21
CA ASP A 401 -13.28 11.27 21.12
C ASP A 401 -13.24 9.99 20.27
N ALA A 402 -12.50 10.03 19.14
CA ALA A 402 -12.29 8.87 18.29
C ALA A 402 -11.52 7.75 19.01
N LEU A 403 -10.48 8.10 19.78
CA LEU A 403 -9.71 7.16 20.60
C LEU A 403 -10.57 6.57 21.73
N ARG A 404 -11.38 7.38 22.43
CA ARG A 404 -12.31 6.91 23.46
C ARG A 404 -13.33 5.92 22.90
N LEU A 405 -13.97 6.24 21.77
CA LEU A 405 -14.91 5.31 21.12
C LEU A 405 -14.23 4.00 20.70
N ARG A 406 -13.02 4.08 20.12
CA ARG A 406 -12.22 2.92 19.76
C ARG A 406 -11.87 2.05 20.97
N SER A 407 -11.43 2.64 22.07
CA SER A 407 -11.14 1.92 23.33
C SER A 407 -12.42 1.29 23.88
N TYR A 408 -13.54 2.02 23.89
CA TYR A 408 -14.81 1.52 24.39
C TYR A 408 -15.32 0.30 23.60
N LEU A 409 -15.30 0.36 22.26
CA LEU A 409 -15.68 -0.77 21.40
C LEU A 409 -14.77 -1.99 21.62
N ARG A 410 -13.47 -1.78 21.82
CA ARG A 410 -12.51 -2.86 22.11
C ARG A 410 -12.76 -3.50 23.47
N VAL A 411 -12.99 -2.72 24.52
CA VAL A 411 -13.08 -3.22 25.91
C VAL A 411 -14.47 -3.75 26.23
N TYR A 412 -15.51 -2.95 26.01
CA TYR A 412 -16.88 -3.25 26.44
C TYR A 412 -17.65 -4.11 25.43
N HIS A 413 -17.25 -4.06 24.16
CA HIS A 413 -17.89 -4.82 23.08
C HIS A 413 -16.97 -5.85 22.42
N ALA A 414 -15.70 -5.98 22.83
CA ALA A 414 -14.72 -6.87 22.21
C ALA A 414 -14.76 -6.81 20.67
N THR A 415 -14.69 -5.59 20.14
CA THR A 415 -14.73 -5.27 18.71
C THR A 415 -13.55 -4.37 18.36
N GLU A 416 -12.65 -4.86 17.52
CA GLU A 416 -11.45 -4.13 17.11
C GLU A 416 -11.68 -3.41 15.78
N VAL A 417 -11.96 -2.11 15.85
CA VAL A 417 -12.10 -1.24 14.67
C VAL A 417 -11.46 0.13 14.93
N PRO A 418 -10.64 0.67 14.01
CA PRO A 418 -10.16 2.05 14.09
C PRO A 418 -11.30 3.04 13.87
N VAL A 419 -11.29 4.12 14.63
CA VAL A 419 -12.15 5.29 14.45
C VAL A 419 -11.29 6.44 13.93
N TYR A 420 -11.82 7.21 12.97
CA TYR A 420 -11.23 8.40 12.39
C TYR A 420 -12.12 9.61 12.70
N TYR A 421 -11.49 10.74 13.01
CA TYR A 421 -12.15 12.04 13.11
C TYR A 421 -11.79 12.87 11.87
N GLN A 422 -12.81 13.34 11.15
CA GLN A 422 -12.71 14.28 10.05
C GLN A 422 -13.12 15.68 10.56
N VAL A 423 -12.19 16.62 10.52
CA VAL A 423 -12.45 18.04 10.78
C VAL A 423 -13.35 18.59 9.67
N LEU A 424 -14.40 19.34 10.04
CA LEU A 424 -15.31 19.99 9.10
C LEU A 424 -14.59 21.04 8.25
N ARG A 425 -14.95 21.11 6.97
CA ARG A 425 -14.50 22.17 6.05
C ARG A 425 -15.26 23.48 6.26
N ASN A 426 -16.46 23.39 6.84
CA ASN A 426 -17.47 24.43 6.88
C ASN A 426 -17.90 24.85 5.45
N ASP A 427 -18.04 23.86 4.55
CA ASP A 427 -18.58 24.04 3.21
C ASP A 427 -19.66 22.99 2.89
N ASP A 428 -20.45 23.20 1.83
CA ASP A 428 -21.61 22.38 1.47
C ASP A 428 -21.27 20.90 1.13
N ARG A 429 -19.99 20.54 1.10
CA ARG A 429 -19.53 19.16 0.88
C ARG A 429 -19.43 18.36 2.17
N ASP A 430 -19.46 19.00 3.35
CA ASP A 430 -19.43 18.31 4.64
C ASP A 430 -20.69 17.44 4.79
N PRO A 431 -20.54 16.11 4.96
CA PRO A 431 -21.66 15.18 4.95
C PRO A 431 -22.51 15.29 6.20
N ARG A 432 -23.80 14.96 6.06
CA ARG A 432 -24.80 15.09 7.12
C ARG A 432 -25.69 13.87 7.18
N ASP A 433 -26.07 13.48 8.39
CA ASP A 433 -27.21 12.61 8.62
C ASP A 433 -28.44 13.45 9.02
N LYS A 434 -29.51 12.80 9.46
CA LYS A 434 -30.74 13.46 9.93
C LYS A 434 -30.58 14.29 11.22
N ASN A 435 -29.42 14.25 11.87
CA ASN A 435 -29.15 14.81 13.19
C ASN A 435 -28.03 15.87 13.20
N GLY A 436 -27.08 15.85 12.27
CA GLY A 436 -25.91 16.72 12.30
C GLY A 436 -24.89 16.40 11.20
N TYR A 437 -23.69 16.94 11.33
CA TYR A 437 -22.58 16.62 10.44
C TYR A 437 -21.90 15.29 10.82
N ILE A 438 -21.49 14.49 9.84
CA ILE A 438 -20.80 13.21 10.02
C ILE A 438 -19.29 13.48 10.08
N THR A 439 -18.79 13.66 11.29
CA THR A 439 -17.37 13.87 11.59
C THR A 439 -16.61 12.61 11.99
N GLY A 440 -17.31 11.59 12.50
CA GLY A 440 -16.72 10.30 12.89
C GLY A 440 -16.85 9.26 11.78
N TYR A 441 -15.84 8.40 11.62
CA TYR A 441 -15.88 7.25 10.70
C TYR A 441 -15.23 6.04 11.36
N VAL A 442 -15.72 4.83 11.07
CA VAL A 442 -14.98 3.59 11.33
C VAL A 442 -14.27 3.12 10.05
N ARG A 443 -13.04 2.62 10.18
CA ARG A 443 -12.33 1.93 9.09
C ARG A 443 -12.47 0.43 9.26
N ILE A 444 -13.43 -0.19 8.60
CA ILE A 444 -13.54 -1.65 8.62
C ILE A 444 -12.52 -2.27 7.63
N SER A 445 -12.00 -3.44 7.99
CA SER A 445 -11.13 -4.28 7.17
C SER A 445 -11.74 -5.67 7.07
N HIS A 446 -11.85 -6.25 5.87
CA HIS A 446 -12.30 -7.64 5.67
C HIS A 446 -11.14 -8.53 5.22
N GLN A 447 -11.08 -9.73 5.77
CA GLN A 447 -10.11 -10.76 5.38
C GLN A 447 -10.80 -12.13 5.40
N VAL A 448 -10.25 -13.14 4.73
CA VAL A 448 -10.85 -14.48 4.54
C VAL A 448 -11.41 -15.17 5.79
N TYR A 449 -10.94 -14.80 6.98
CA TYR A 449 -11.38 -15.35 8.27
C TYR A 449 -12.53 -14.58 8.95
N ASN A 450 -12.89 -13.39 8.47
CA ASN A 450 -13.97 -12.58 9.03
C ASN A 450 -15.35 -13.17 8.67
N THR A 451 -16.33 -12.97 9.55
CA THR A 451 -17.71 -13.41 9.33
C THR A 451 -18.68 -12.24 9.40
N VAL A 452 -19.91 -12.44 8.91
CA VAL A 452 -20.99 -11.44 9.03
C VAL A 452 -21.26 -11.08 10.50
N ASP A 453 -21.10 -12.03 11.42
CA ASP A 453 -21.30 -11.83 12.86
C ASP A 453 -20.34 -10.78 13.45
N ASP A 454 -19.10 -10.68 12.95
CA ASP A 454 -18.16 -9.63 13.36
C ASP A 454 -18.78 -8.24 13.14
N TYR A 455 -19.36 -8.01 11.95
CA TYR A 455 -19.96 -6.75 11.56
C TYR A 455 -21.31 -6.51 12.23
N GLN A 456 -22.11 -7.56 12.48
CA GLN A 456 -23.32 -7.44 13.30
C GLN A 456 -22.97 -7.05 14.75
N LYS A 457 -21.85 -7.52 15.30
CA LYS A 457 -21.38 -7.13 16.63
C LYS A 457 -21.03 -5.64 16.68
N LEU A 458 -20.33 -5.12 15.67
CA LEU A 458 -20.06 -3.69 15.54
C LEU A 458 -21.35 -2.87 15.39
N LYS A 459 -22.27 -3.30 14.53
CA LYS A 459 -23.59 -2.68 14.34
C LYS A 459 -24.36 -2.56 15.65
N THR A 460 -24.51 -3.66 16.37
CA THR A 460 -25.22 -3.71 17.67
C THR A 460 -24.54 -2.84 18.73
N ALA A 461 -23.21 -2.83 18.79
CA ALA A 461 -22.47 -1.98 19.73
C ALA A 461 -22.73 -0.48 19.49
N ILE A 462 -22.69 -0.03 18.23
CA ILE A 462 -23.00 1.35 17.86
C ILE A 462 -24.49 1.67 18.11
N ASN A 463 -25.41 0.77 17.76
CA ASN A 463 -26.84 1.00 18.00
C ASN A 463 -27.16 1.12 19.50
N GLN A 464 -26.57 0.27 20.36
CA GLN A 464 -26.74 0.36 21.81
C GLN A 464 -26.26 1.71 22.37
N LEU A 465 -25.12 2.23 21.88
CA LEU A 465 -24.64 3.57 22.26
C LEU A 465 -25.65 4.67 21.94
N LEU A 466 -26.33 4.58 20.79
CA LEU A 466 -27.36 5.55 20.37
C LEU A 466 -28.65 5.43 21.19
N GLU A 467 -29.05 4.20 21.53
CA GLU A 467 -30.23 3.91 22.35
C GLU A 467 -30.02 4.36 23.80
N ASP A 468 -28.82 4.14 24.35
CA ASP A 468 -28.39 4.63 25.66
C ASP A 468 -28.22 6.17 25.72
N GLY A 469 -28.27 6.86 24.56
CA GLY A 469 -28.02 8.30 24.47
C GLY A 469 -26.57 8.72 24.78
N LYS A 470 -25.60 7.80 24.65
CA LYS A 470 -24.19 8.05 24.96
C LYS A 470 -23.50 8.83 23.84
N ILE A 471 -22.60 9.72 24.24
CA ILE A 471 -21.72 10.50 23.36
C ILE A 471 -20.25 10.18 23.68
N CYS A 472 -19.35 10.30 22.69
CA CYS A 472 -17.95 9.89 22.81
C CYS A 472 -17.19 10.60 23.94
N SER A 473 -17.47 11.88 24.18
CA SER A 473 -16.86 12.65 25.26
C SER A 473 -17.27 12.18 26.67
N GLY A 474 -18.37 11.42 26.79
CA GLY A 474 -18.84 10.78 28.03
C GLY A 474 -18.47 9.31 28.17
N LEU A 475 -17.73 8.72 27.22
CA LEU A 475 -17.20 7.37 27.34
C LEU A 475 -15.97 7.34 28.28
N PRO A 476 -15.72 6.22 28.99
CA PRO A 476 -14.57 6.09 29.86
C PRO A 476 -13.25 6.22 29.08
N THR A 477 -12.30 6.94 29.68
CA THR A 477 -10.90 6.98 29.26
C THR A 477 -10.14 5.88 29.99
N GLU A 478 -9.78 4.81 29.26
CA GLU A 478 -8.89 3.71 29.68
C GLU A 478 -7.54 3.76 28.96
#